data_AF-A0A1X7TQN1-F1
#
_entry.id   AF-A0A1X7TQN1-F1
#
_cell.length_a   1.000
_cell.length_b   1.000
_cell.length_c   1.000
_cell.angle_alpha   90.00
_cell.angle_beta   90.00
_cell.angle_gamma   90.00
#
_symmetry.space_group_name_H-M   'P 1'
#
loop_
_entity.id
_entity.type
_entity.pdbx_description
1 polymer ?
#
loop_
_entity_poly.entity_id
_entity_poly.type
_entity_poly.pdbx_seq_one_letter_code
_entity_poly.pdbx_strand_id
1 'polypeptide(L)'
;KGDDSNDIMSSVLEEMRQEQERLIEEKQIITEDYEKLKLKVADNEVFITEILEEKTQVEEKKQIITEGYEKLKVKVADMEEEKEQYLKEKQIIIDDNQNLISEKDKVIAKLTSQVEEESQNEKQIITDLRAKVFDNELYTTKLMKEKSQLQERVTSLEEQSIKETSSIGLQFNYLIPSMDSLDSSVIIAGQKLFILQGDRSHSLQWEKYGFRLECPQGAVSKDTEVAVTALAGGNFKVPKGTVLVSAVYAISVSKALLKPLVIELQHCVDLRNTSQTGCLKFVRAPLKSPNAYQFSIVEGGSFSVGNRYGSIERDKFCAFGIGHVGNGDTSNGGGNGSENDTQTQDTPNDSSNGAGENSSGGGATPSTSTTPPHDSINDDPSQLVHEVGSHTTDEPTVQQSDHALSDSDGPTATVPSEQCPARNDDESLQSSTDHSTALSDNNAASRDTLYSGIIYYDKKEAGHWKAMYSVVRDLEVLRRHLESKHKSSIEYDDVVDSFKFIQPNRTLELTLHTTQQAGWTVNPTRNPMKLFQSRVEKFPLTPSYATCSVSVYAEIGVTKKPLHCPIELTGIDPPIIIYIDRSPPLLSISQSI
;
A
#
# COMPACT_ATOMS: atom_id res chain seq x y z
N LYS A 1 -52.69 39.94 129.73
CA LYS A 1 -52.03 38.64 129.47
C LYS A 1 -53.09 37.70 128.93
N GLY A 2 -53.11 37.47 127.62
CA GLY A 2 -54.20 36.77 126.95
C GLY A 2 -54.65 37.46 125.65
N ASP A 3 -53.68 37.79 124.78
CA ASP A 3 -53.93 38.19 123.38
C ASP A 3 -53.02 37.39 122.44
N ASP A 4 -51.75 37.21 122.85
CA ASP A 4 -50.66 36.50 122.13
C ASP A 4 -51.03 35.12 121.54
N SER A 5 -52.09 34.47 122.02
CA SER A 5 -52.47 33.10 121.62
C SER A 5 -53.24 33.02 120.29
N ASN A 6 -53.84 34.11 119.82
CA ASN A 6 -54.66 34.07 118.59
C ASN A 6 -53.82 34.32 117.34
N ASP A 7 -52.88 35.27 117.39
CA ASP A 7 -51.94 35.54 116.29
C ASP A 7 -51.05 34.32 115.99
N ILE A 8 -50.59 33.60 117.02
CA ILE A 8 -49.80 32.37 116.84
C ILE A 8 -50.61 31.31 116.06
N MET A 9 -51.90 31.13 116.36
CA MET A 9 -52.74 30.16 115.64
C MET A 9 -52.99 30.60 114.19
N SER A 10 -53.14 31.90 113.94
CA SER A 10 -53.25 32.43 112.57
C SER A 10 -51.97 32.29 111.77
N SER A 11 -50.79 32.51 112.36
CA SER A 11 -49.48 32.30 111.72
C SER A 11 -49.31 30.84 111.27
N VAL A 12 -49.54 29.89 112.19
CA VAL A 12 -49.40 28.45 111.91
C VAL A 12 -50.35 27.97 110.80
N LEU A 13 -51.59 28.50 110.74
CA LEU A 13 -52.53 28.16 109.67
C LEU A 13 -52.11 28.73 108.30
N GLU A 14 -51.46 29.89 108.27
CA GLU A 14 -50.98 30.49 107.03
C GLU A 14 -49.66 29.87 106.56
N GLU A 15 -48.77 29.51 107.49
CA GLU A 15 -47.60 28.65 107.23
C GLU A 15 -48.03 27.29 106.65
N MET A 16 -49.05 26.65 107.22
CA MET A 16 -49.64 25.42 106.67
C MET A 16 -50.21 25.60 105.25
N ARG A 17 -50.83 26.75 104.94
CA ARG A 17 -51.31 27.06 103.58
C ARG A 17 -50.14 27.15 102.61
N GLN A 18 -49.11 27.91 102.95
CA GLN A 18 -47.94 28.13 102.10
C GLN A 18 -47.12 26.84 101.91
N GLU A 19 -47.05 25.98 102.93
CA GLU A 19 -46.51 24.61 102.81
C GLU A 19 -47.36 23.75 101.86
N GLN A 20 -48.68 23.77 102.00
CA GLN A 20 -49.59 23.02 101.13
C GLN A 20 -49.51 23.48 99.67
N GLU A 21 -49.41 24.78 99.42
CA GLU A 21 -49.33 25.37 98.08
C GLU A 21 -47.98 25.03 97.42
N ARG A 22 -46.87 25.14 98.15
CA ARG A 22 -45.54 24.68 97.71
C ARG A 22 -45.52 23.19 97.36
N LEU A 23 -46.18 22.36 98.17
CA LEU A 23 -46.33 20.91 97.93
C LEU A 23 -47.25 20.57 96.73
N ILE A 24 -48.05 21.53 96.24
CA ILE A 24 -48.82 21.40 95.00
C ILE A 24 -47.93 21.79 93.81
N GLU A 25 -47.20 22.90 93.89
CA GLU A 25 -46.23 23.32 92.87
C GLU A 25 -45.13 22.26 92.64
N GLU A 26 -44.54 21.73 93.71
CA GLU A 26 -43.51 20.69 93.65
C GLU A 26 -44.04 19.42 92.94
N LYS A 27 -45.27 19.00 93.25
CA LYS A 27 -45.92 17.86 92.57
C LYS A 27 -46.21 18.15 91.10
N GLN A 28 -46.56 19.39 90.74
CA GLN A 28 -46.78 19.77 89.35
C GLN A 28 -45.47 19.72 88.56
N ILE A 29 -44.38 20.24 89.11
CA ILE A 29 -43.03 20.17 88.51
C ILE A 29 -42.58 18.71 88.33
N ILE A 30 -42.71 17.88 89.37
CA ILE A 30 -42.38 16.44 89.32
C ILE A 30 -43.21 15.72 88.25
N THR A 31 -44.48 16.09 88.06
CA THR A 31 -45.36 15.49 87.04
C THR A 31 -44.94 15.90 85.63
N GLU A 32 -44.57 17.16 85.42
CA GLU A 32 -44.10 17.66 84.12
C GLU A 32 -42.74 17.04 83.74
N ASP A 33 -41.77 17.01 84.65
CA ASP A 33 -40.48 16.37 84.40
C ASP A 33 -40.61 14.84 84.22
N TYR A 34 -41.59 14.18 84.85
CA TYR A 34 -41.89 12.76 84.61
C TYR A 34 -42.40 12.49 83.18
N GLU A 35 -43.39 13.24 82.70
CA GLU A 35 -43.89 13.09 81.32
C GLU A 35 -42.83 13.47 80.27
N LYS A 36 -42.01 14.48 80.56
CA LYS A 36 -40.85 14.89 79.73
C LYS A 36 -39.71 13.86 79.73
N LEU A 37 -39.50 13.13 80.82
CA LEU A 37 -38.58 11.99 80.88
C LEU A 37 -39.13 10.80 80.08
N LYS A 38 -40.44 10.52 80.21
CA LYS A 38 -41.16 9.46 79.49
C LYS A 38 -41.15 9.67 77.97
N LEU A 39 -41.29 10.91 77.49
CA LEU A 39 -41.07 11.25 76.08
C LEU A 39 -39.64 10.92 75.62
N LYS A 40 -38.62 11.35 76.36
CA LYS A 40 -37.21 11.03 76.06
C LYS A 40 -36.90 9.53 76.05
N VAL A 41 -37.59 8.73 76.87
CA VAL A 41 -37.47 7.26 76.85
C VAL A 41 -38.01 6.71 75.53
N ALA A 42 -39.19 7.16 75.09
CA ALA A 42 -39.75 6.74 73.80
C ALA A 42 -38.87 7.15 72.60
N ASP A 43 -38.33 8.38 72.58
CA ASP A 43 -37.39 8.84 71.55
C ASP A 43 -36.13 7.95 71.49
N ASN A 44 -35.59 7.58 72.66
CA ASN A 44 -34.44 6.67 72.76
C ASN A 44 -34.77 5.24 72.31
N GLU A 45 -35.97 4.72 72.58
CA GLU A 45 -36.40 3.39 72.13
C GLU A 45 -36.49 3.32 70.60
N VAL A 46 -36.97 4.40 69.95
CA VAL A 46 -36.97 4.52 68.48
C VAL A 46 -35.53 4.53 67.93
N PHE A 47 -34.65 5.36 68.50
CA PHE A 47 -33.25 5.47 68.08
C PHE A 47 -32.46 4.16 68.27
N ILE A 48 -32.71 3.41 69.35
CA ILE A 48 -32.13 2.07 69.56
C ILE A 48 -32.62 1.09 68.50
N THR A 49 -33.88 1.19 68.06
CA THR A 49 -34.45 0.33 67.01
C THR A 49 -33.81 0.61 65.65
N GLU A 50 -33.64 1.88 65.30
CA GLU A 50 -32.96 2.33 64.07
C GLU A 50 -31.51 1.81 63.99
N ILE A 51 -30.73 1.95 65.08
CA ILE A 51 -29.37 1.41 65.19
C ILE A 51 -29.32 -0.12 65.00
N LEU A 52 -30.32 -0.86 65.50
CA LEU A 52 -30.38 -2.31 65.34
C LEU A 52 -30.70 -2.71 63.88
N GLU A 53 -31.50 -1.94 63.17
CA GLU A 53 -31.74 -2.14 61.74
C GLU A 53 -30.50 -1.82 60.90
N GLU A 54 -29.86 -0.66 61.11
CA GLU A 54 -28.60 -0.31 60.44
C GLU A 54 -27.52 -1.37 60.65
N LYS A 55 -27.34 -1.83 61.90
CA LYS A 55 -26.38 -2.88 62.25
C LYS A 55 -26.66 -4.19 61.49
N THR A 56 -27.93 -4.53 61.30
CA THR A 56 -28.33 -5.73 60.55
C THR A 56 -27.96 -5.58 59.08
N GLN A 57 -28.30 -4.45 58.45
CA GLN A 57 -27.91 -4.16 57.07
C GLN A 57 -26.38 -4.12 56.87
N VAL A 58 -25.61 -3.67 57.86
CA VAL A 58 -24.13 -3.63 57.80
C VAL A 58 -23.55 -5.05 57.82
N GLU A 59 -24.09 -5.96 58.63
CA GLU A 59 -23.62 -7.35 58.69
C GLU A 59 -23.99 -8.13 57.40
N GLU A 60 -25.17 -7.87 56.82
CA GLU A 60 -25.54 -8.39 55.49
C GLU A 60 -24.59 -7.90 54.38
N LYS A 61 -24.33 -6.58 54.31
CA LYS A 61 -23.41 -5.97 53.33
C LYS A 61 -21.99 -6.57 53.47
N LYS A 62 -21.54 -6.78 54.71
CA LYS A 62 -20.26 -7.43 55.03
C LYS A 62 -20.21 -8.89 54.54
N GLN A 63 -21.28 -9.67 54.73
CA GLN A 63 -21.35 -11.05 54.23
C GLN A 63 -21.29 -11.10 52.69
N ILE A 64 -22.01 -10.21 52.00
CA ILE A 64 -21.95 -10.08 50.53
C ILE A 64 -20.53 -9.73 50.05
N ILE A 65 -19.82 -8.84 50.75
CA ILE A 65 -18.43 -8.49 50.45
C ILE A 65 -17.50 -9.68 50.65
N THR A 66 -17.67 -10.49 51.71
CA THR A 66 -16.87 -11.71 51.93
C THR A 66 -17.11 -12.77 50.85
N GLU A 67 -18.36 -13.03 50.45
CA GLU A 67 -18.65 -13.96 49.35
C GLU A 67 -18.07 -13.45 48.02
N GLY A 68 -18.22 -12.16 47.74
CA GLY A 68 -17.64 -11.51 46.56
C GLY A 68 -16.11 -11.61 46.50
N TYR A 69 -15.43 -11.50 47.64
CA TYR A 69 -13.97 -11.64 47.74
C TYR A 69 -13.50 -13.06 47.41
N GLU A 70 -14.07 -14.09 48.06
CA GLU A 70 -13.68 -15.49 47.77
C GLU A 70 -14.04 -15.89 46.33
N LYS A 71 -15.16 -15.40 45.79
CA LYS A 71 -15.55 -15.60 44.38
C LYS A 71 -14.62 -14.90 43.38
N LEU A 72 -14.03 -13.75 43.75
CA LEU A 72 -13.01 -13.07 42.96
C LEU A 72 -11.68 -13.83 43.01
N LYS A 73 -11.30 -14.32 44.19
CA LYS A 73 -10.08 -15.10 44.43
C LYS A 73 -10.03 -16.42 43.64
N VAL A 74 -11.15 -17.14 43.52
CA VAL A 74 -11.27 -18.30 42.61
C VAL A 74 -11.03 -17.88 41.15
N LYS A 75 -11.71 -16.83 40.67
CA LYS A 75 -11.52 -16.32 39.29
C LYS A 75 -10.10 -15.86 38.97
N VAL A 76 -9.32 -15.42 39.97
CA VAL A 76 -7.90 -15.09 39.80
C VAL A 76 -7.09 -16.36 39.59
N ALA A 77 -7.33 -17.42 40.38
CA ALA A 77 -6.66 -18.71 40.21
C ALA A 77 -6.99 -19.36 38.84
N ASP A 78 -8.27 -19.36 38.44
CA ASP A 78 -8.72 -19.87 37.13
C ASP A 78 -7.96 -19.18 35.97
N MET A 79 -7.80 -17.85 36.07
CA MET A 79 -7.13 -17.01 35.07
C MET A 79 -5.60 -17.18 35.08
N GLU A 80 -5.01 -17.51 36.23
CA GLU A 80 -3.58 -17.86 36.32
C GLU A 80 -3.30 -19.23 35.69
N GLU A 81 -4.19 -20.21 35.84
CA GLU A 81 -4.08 -21.52 35.17
C GLU A 81 -4.26 -21.41 33.64
N GLU A 82 -5.27 -20.69 33.16
CA GLU A 82 -5.48 -20.44 31.72
C GLU A 82 -4.24 -19.75 31.08
N LYS A 83 -3.69 -18.74 31.75
CA LYS A 83 -2.48 -18.03 31.33
C LYS A 83 -1.25 -18.95 31.27
N GLU A 84 -1.08 -19.81 32.27
CA GLU A 84 0.01 -20.78 32.34
C GLU A 84 -0.11 -21.87 31.27
N GLN A 85 -1.33 -22.30 30.94
CA GLN A 85 -1.60 -23.19 29.81
C GLN A 85 -1.26 -22.51 28.46
N TYR A 86 -1.68 -21.26 28.27
CA TYR A 86 -1.36 -20.48 27.07
C TYR A 86 0.15 -20.27 26.89
N LEU A 87 0.91 -20.07 27.98
CA LEU A 87 2.37 -20.00 27.93
C LEU A 87 3.01 -21.32 27.46
N LYS A 88 2.50 -22.46 27.92
CA LYS A 88 2.98 -23.80 27.52
C LYS A 88 2.69 -24.10 26.05
N GLU A 89 1.47 -23.85 25.58
CA GLU A 89 1.10 -24.01 24.16
C GLU A 89 1.98 -23.13 23.26
N LYS A 90 2.18 -21.87 23.65
CA LYS A 90 3.07 -20.94 22.94
C LYS A 90 4.52 -21.44 22.88
N GLN A 91 5.04 -22.07 23.93
CA GLN A 91 6.40 -22.63 23.93
C GLN A 91 6.52 -23.81 22.96
N ILE A 92 5.55 -24.74 22.96
CA ILE A 92 5.50 -25.86 22.00
C ILE A 92 5.53 -25.33 20.55
N ILE A 93 4.72 -24.31 20.26
CA ILE A 93 4.70 -23.66 18.93
C ILE A 93 6.06 -23.02 18.59
N ILE A 94 6.80 -22.46 19.54
CA ILE A 94 8.14 -21.92 19.30
C ILE A 94 9.13 -23.05 18.96
N ASP A 95 9.11 -24.13 19.73
CA ASP A 95 10.03 -25.27 19.58
C ASP A 95 9.79 -26.01 18.25
N ASP A 96 8.53 -26.24 17.87
CA ASP A 96 8.15 -26.82 16.57
C ASP A 96 8.60 -25.95 15.39
N ASN A 97 8.43 -24.62 15.47
CA ASN A 97 8.90 -23.71 14.44
C ASN A 97 10.44 -23.70 14.34
N GLN A 98 11.14 -23.78 15.46
CA GLN A 98 12.61 -23.85 15.48
C GLN A 98 13.12 -25.16 14.86
N ASN A 99 12.42 -26.27 15.11
CA ASN A 99 12.70 -27.57 14.47
C ASN A 99 12.50 -27.49 12.94
N LEU A 100 11.36 -26.95 12.49
CA LEU A 100 11.03 -26.74 11.07
C LEU A 100 12.06 -25.85 10.35
N ILE A 101 12.59 -24.83 11.02
CA ILE A 101 13.68 -24.00 10.49
C ILE A 101 14.95 -24.84 10.28
N SER A 102 15.33 -25.68 11.26
CA SER A 102 16.58 -26.44 11.17
C SER A 102 16.58 -27.50 10.06
N GLU A 103 15.46 -28.22 9.84
CA GLU A 103 15.32 -29.14 8.70
C GLU A 103 15.21 -28.39 7.36
N LYS A 104 14.61 -27.19 7.33
CA LYS A 104 14.59 -26.34 6.13
C LYS A 104 16.01 -25.92 5.72
N ASP A 105 16.82 -25.45 6.66
CA ASP A 105 18.19 -24.98 6.37
C ASP A 105 19.09 -26.13 5.91
N LYS A 106 18.91 -27.33 6.48
CA LYS A 106 19.52 -28.59 6.03
C LYS A 106 19.11 -28.99 4.61
N VAL A 107 17.85 -28.79 4.22
CA VAL A 107 17.38 -29.01 2.83
C VAL A 107 17.97 -27.95 1.89
N ILE A 108 18.04 -26.68 2.30
CA ILE A 108 18.68 -25.60 1.52
C ILE A 108 20.16 -25.94 1.27
N ALA A 109 20.91 -26.29 2.31
CA ALA A 109 22.33 -26.66 2.18
C ALA A 109 22.54 -27.81 1.18
N LYS A 110 21.66 -28.82 1.18
CA LYS A 110 21.71 -29.92 0.21
C LYS A 110 21.43 -29.45 -1.23
N LEU A 111 20.41 -28.63 -1.44
CA LEU A 111 20.07 -28.09 -2.77
C LEU A 111 21.20 -27.18 -3.30
N THR A 112 21.76 -26.31 -2.45
CA THR A 112 22.90 -25.45 -2.81
C THR A 112 24.11 -26.29 -3.22
N SER A 113 24.42 -27.37 -2.49
CA SER A 113 25.53 -28.27 -2.86
C SER A 113 25.32 -28.95 -4.22
N GLN A 114 24.08 -29.36 -4.54
CA GLN A 114 23.77 -29.99 -5.82
C GLN A 114 23.85 -28.98 -6.98
N VAL A 115 23.34 -27.77 -6.81
CA VAL A 115 23.39 -26.70 -7.84
C VAL A 115 24.83 -26.27 -8.11
N GLU A 116 25.70 -26.22 -7.08
CA GLU A 116 27.12 -25.97 -7.27
C GLU A 116 27.79 -27.09 -8.08
N GLU A 117 27.53 -28.36 -7.74
CA GLU A 117 28.07 -29.53 -8.48
C GLU A 117 27.63 -29.55 -9.95
N GLU A 118 26.34 -29.36 -10.22
CA GLU A 118 25.79 -29.26 -11.59
C GLU A 118 26.44 -28.09 -12.35
N SER A 119 26.62 -26.93 -11.71
CA SER A 119 27.28 -25.77 -12.30
C SER A 119 28.75 -26.02 -12.65
N GLN A 120 29.50 -26.77 -11.84
CA GLN A 120 30.90 -27.12 -12.16
C GLN A 120 30.98 -28.13 -13.31
N ASN A 121 30.04 -29.08 -13.39
CA ASN A 121 29.94 -30.01 -14.51
C ASN A 121 29.61 -29.28 -15.83
N GLU A 122 28.66 -28.33 -15.83
CA GLU A 122 28.38 -27.50 -17.02
C GLU A 122 29.60 -26.67 -17.47
N LYS A 123 30.33 -26.05 -16.53
CA LYS A 123 31.57 -25.30 -16.85
C LYS A 123 32.61 -26.18 -17.54
N GLN A 124 32.76 -27.44 -17.12
CA GLN A 124 33.67 -28.38 -17.79
C GLN A 124 33.18 -28.71 -19.21
N ILE A 125 31.90 -29.04 -19.39
CA ILE A 125 31.32 -29.35 -20.71
C ILE A 125 31.48 -28.17 -21.69
N ILE A 126 31.25 -26.93 -21.23
CA ILE A 126 31.44 -25.71 -22.03
C ILE A 126 32.91 -25.52 -22.42
N THR A 127 33.85 -25.84 -21.52
CA THR A 127 35.30 -25.75 -21.78
C THR A 127 35.75 -26.78 -22.83
N ASP A 128 35.30 -28.02 -22.68
CA ASP A 128 35.51 -29.12 -23.63
C ASP A 128 34.97 -28.82 -25.04
N LEU A 129 33.78 -28.21 -25.12
CA LEU A 129 33.18 -27.78 -26.37
C LEU A 129 33.93 -26.60 -27.00
N ARG A 130 34.37 -25.62 -26.21
CA ARG A 130 35.16 -24.47 -26.68
C ARG A 130 36.47 -24.91 -27.33
N ALA A 131 37.17 -25.89 -26.74
CA ALA A 131 38.38 -26.46 -27.35
C ALA A 131 38.09 -27.08 -28.73
N LYS A 132 37.05 -27.93 -28.82
CA LYS A 132 36.64 -28.59 -30.08
C LYS A 132 36.17 -27.60 -31.15
N VAL A 133 35.59 -26.46 -30.77
CA VAL A 133 35.26 -25.37 -31.70
C VAL A 133 36.53 -24.70 -32.25
N PHE A 134 37.52 -24.43 -31.40
CA PHE A 134 38.80 -23.83 -31.80
C PHE A 134 39.58 -24.72 -32.79
N ASP A 135 39.63 -26.04 -32.56
CA ASP A 135 40.23 -27.00 -33.49
C ASP A 135 39.52 -27.02 -34.86
N ASN A 136 38.18 -26.93 -34.87
CA ASN A 136 37.39 -26.85 -36.10
C ASN A 136 37.55 -25.51 -36.85
N GLU A 137 37.75 -24.40 -36.12
CA GLU A 137 38.05 -23.09 -36.69
C GLU A 137 39.44 -23.08 -37.34
N LEU A 138 40.44 -23.70 -36.70
CA LEU A 138 41.77 -23.91 -37.27
C LEU A 138 41.72 -24.81 -38.53
N TYR A 139 40.87 -25.84 -38.54
CA TYR A 139 40.66 -26.67 -39.73
C TYR A 139 39.99 -25.90 -40.88
N THR A 140 38.94 -25.12 -40.60
CA THR A 140 38.22 -24.36 -41.63
C THR A 140 39.04 -23.22 -42.21
N THR A 141 39.85 -22.51 -41.42
CA THR A 141 40.80 -21.50 -41.94
C THR A 141 41.86 -22.11 -42.85
N LYS A 142 42.39 -23.30 -42.53
CA LYS A 142 43.27 -24.05 -43.44
C LYS A 142 42.56 -24.43 -44.74
N LEU A 143 41.33 -24.94 -44.67
CA LEU A 143 40.54 -25.35 -45.83
C LEU A 143 40.19 -24.15 -46.73
N MET A 144 39.88 -22.98 -46.15
CA MET A 144 39.69 -21.73 -46.92
C MET A 144 40.96 -21.33 -47.67
N LYS A 145 42.14 -21.48 -47.06
CA LYS A 145 43.41 -21.14 -47.70
C LYS A 145 43.71 -22.06 -48.90
N GLU A 146 43.49 -23.37 -48.78
CA GLU A 146 43.57 -24.29 -49.92
C GLU A 146 42.51 -23.98 -51.00
N LYS A 147 41.28 -23.64 -50.59
CA LYS A 147 40.22 -23.23 -51.54
C LYS A 147 40.62 -21.98 -52.33
N SER A 148 41.17 -20.94 -51.70
CA SER A 148 41.62 -19.74 -52.41
C SER A 148 42.76 -20.05 -53.38
N GLN A 149 43.72 -20.90 -52.99
CA GLN A 149 44.80 -21.35 -53.89
C GLN A 149 44.31 -22.25 -55.04
N LEU A 150 43.15 -22.91 -54.90
CA LEU A 150 42.48 -23.62 -55.98
C LEU A 150 41.70 -22.64 -56.88
N GLN A 151 40.97 -21.70 -56.29
CA GLN A 151 40.21 -20.65 -56.97
C GLN A 151 41.12 -19.84 -57.90
N GLU A 152 42.27 -19.37 -57.41
CA GLU A 152 43.26 -18.60 -58.17
C GLU A 152 43.81 -19.37 -59.40
N ARG A 153 44.03 -20.68 -59.25
CA ARG A 153 44.42 -21.57 -60.36
C ARG A 153 43.27 -21.83 -61.35
N VAL A 154 42.02 -21.91 -60.87
CA VAL A 154 40.84 -22.03 -61.74
C VAL A 154 40.65 -20.74 -62.55
N THR A 155 40.71 -19.57 -61.91
CA THR A 155 40.59 -18.28 -62.61
C THR A 155 41.70 -18.08 -63.64
N SER A 156 42.94 -18.51 -63.37
CA SER A 156 44.02 -18.49 -64.37
C SER A 156 43.76 -19.41 -65.58
N LEU A 157 43.04 -20.52 -65.40
CA LEU A 157 42.61 -21.41 -66.50
C LEU A 157 41.34 -20.90 -67.22
N GLU A 158 40.47 -20.18 -66.52
CA GLU A 158 39.33 -19.46 -67.09
C GLU A 158 39.80 -18.28 -67.96
N GLU A 159 40.79 -17.49 -67.52
CA GLU A 159 41.42 -16.45 -68.36
C GLU A 159 42.12 -17.02 -69.60
N GLN A 160 42.58 -18.27 -69.57
CA GLN A 160 43.12 -18.96 -70.76
C GLN A 160 42.03 -19.52 -71.71
N SER A 161 40.78 -19.64 -71.27
CA SER A 161 39.70 -20.28 -72.05
C SER A 161 38.58 -19.32 -72.47
N ILE A 162 38.30 -18.26 -71.71
CA ILE A 162 37.19 -17.34 -71.94
C ILE A 162 37.63 -16.15 -72.80
N LYS A 163 37.81 -16.44 -74.09
CA LYS A 163 37.19 -15.57 -75.10
C LYS A 163 35.71 -15.97 -75.17
N GLU A 164 34.87 -14.98 -75.46
CA GLU A 164 33.40 -15.07 -75.66
C GLU A 164 32.52 -15.15 -74.39
N THR A 165 31.30 -14.61 -74.52
CA THR A 165 30.18 -14.65 -73.56
C THR A 165 30.38 -14.00 -72.18
N SER A 166 30.37 -12.67 -72.17
CA SER A 166 29.91 -11.91 -71.00
C SER A 166 28.44 -12.27 -70.69
N SER A 167 28.12 -12.57 -69.44
CA SER A 167 26.75 -12.87 -68.99
C SER A 167 26.36 -12.05 -67.76
N ILE A 168 25.12 -11.59 -67.76
CA ILE A 168 24.54 -10.60 -66.84
C ILE A 168 24.40 -11.19 -65.42
N GLY A 169 25.10 -10.60 -64.46
CA GLY A 169 24.95 -10.93 -63.03
C GLY A 169 23.83 -10.13 -62.37
N LEU A 170 22.78 -10.81 -61.90
CA LEU A 170 21.68 -10.20 -61.14
C LEU A 170 22.11 -9.84 -59.71
N GLN A 171 21.92 -8.57 -59.31
CA GLN A 171 22.02 -8.16 -57.90
C GLN A 171 20.73 -8.48 -57.15
N PHE A 172 20.81 -9.33 -56.13
CA PHE A 172 19.73 -9.55 -55.15
C PHE A 172 20.22 -9.24 -53.73
N ASN A 173 20.14 -7.98 -53.34
CA ASN A 173 20.48 -7.51 -51.99
C ASN A 173 19.36 -7.86 -50.99
N TYR A 174 19.31 -9.12 -50.55
CA TYR A 174 18.39 -9.57 -49.49
C TYR A 174 18.81 -9.04 -48.11
N LEU A 175 18.48 -7.77 -47.87
CA LEU A 175 18.54 -7.15 -46.55
C LEU A 175 17.43 -7.70 -45.64
N ILE A 176 17.71 -8.84 -45.01
CA ILE A 176 17.36 -8.97 -43.59
C ILE A 176 17.99 -7.74 -42.90
N PRO A 177 17.25 -6.97 -42.08
CA PRO A 177 17.86 -5.91 -41.29
C PRO A 177 18.92 -6.56 -40.39
N SER A 178 20.20 -6.19 -40.53
CA SER A 178 21.18 -6.61 -39.51
C SER A 178 20.71 -6.03 -38.18
N MET A 179 20.86 -6.79 -37.10
CA MET A 179 20.28 -6.43 -35.80
C MET A 179 20.88 -5.13 -35.24
N ASP A 180 22.03 -4.72 -35.79
CA ASP A 180 22.81 -3.53 -35.54
C ASP A 180 22.36 -2.29 -36.37
N SER A 181 21.37 -2.45 -37.26
CA SER A 181 20.90 -1.40 -38.18
C SER A 181 19.60 -0.70 -37.78
N LEU A 182 19.06 -1.01 -36.59
CA LEU A 182 18.00 -0.24 -35.95
C LEU A 182 18.60 1.03 -35.34
N ASP A 183 18.00 2.19 -35.66
CA ASP A 183 18.40 3.48 -35.09
C ASP A 183 18.42 3.45 -33.55
N SER A 184 19.45 4.05 -32.93
CA SER A 184 19.64 4.05 -31.48
C SER A 184 18.58 4.87 -30.72
N SER A 185 17.68 5.54 -31.44
CA SER A 185 16.52 6.25 -30.89
C SER A 185 15.34 5.36 -30.46
N VAL A 186 15.46 4.02 -30.51
CA VAL A 186 14.39 3.09 -30.06
C VAL A 186 14.81 2.15 -28.92
N ILE A 187 13.87 1.90 -28.01
CA ILE A 187 14.04 1.02 -26.85
C ILE A 187 13.51 -0.37 -27.22
N ILE A 188 14.42 -1.35 -27.35
CA ILE A 188 14.06 -2.75 -27.65
C ILE A 188 13.58 -3.46 -26.38
N ALA A 189 12.36 -3.99 -26.41
CA ALA A 189 11.76 -4.76 -25.32
C ALA A 189 12.08 -6.26 -25.39
N GLY A 190 12.33 -6.77 -26.60
CA GLY A 190 12.66 -8.16 -26.87
C GLY A 190 12.74 -8.45 -28.37
N GLN A 191 13.38 -9.55 -28.74
CA GLN A 191 13.56 -10.01 -30.12
C GLN A 191 13.19 -11.50 -30.24
N LYS A 192 12.68 -11.90 -31.41
CA LYS A 192 12.40 -13.30 -31.74
C LYS A 192 12.65 -13.57 -33.22
N LEU A 193 13.38 -14.64 -33.49
CA LEU A 193 13.67 -15.18 -34.83
C LEU A 193 13.11 -16.60 -34.91
N PHE A 194 12.48 -16.95 -36.03
CA PHE A 194 11.89 -18.27 -36.27
C PHE A 194 11.72 -18.52 -37.77
N ILE A 195 11.41 -19.77 -38.15
CA ILE A 195 11.30 -20.20 -39.54
C ILE A 195 9.86 -20.69 -39.80
N LEU A 196 9.26 -20.22 -40.90
CA LEU A 196 7.98 -20.69 -41.43
C LEU A 196 8.25 -21.75 -42.52
N GLN A 197 7.76 -22.97 -42.33
CA GLN A 197 7.89 -24.07 -43.30
C GLN A 197 6.69 -24.15 -44.26
N GLY A 198 6.92 -24.63 -45.49
CA GLY A 198 5.99 -24.48 -46.62
C GLY A 198 4.67 -25.26 -46.54
N ASP A 199 4.65 -26.38 -45.82
CA ASP A 199 3.55 -27.37 -45.86
C ASP A 199 2.43 -27.10 -44.83
N ARG A 200 2.71 -26.32 -43.78
CA ARG A 200 1.85 -26.19 -42.59
C ARG A 200 1.40 -24.76 -42.32
N SER A 201 0.21 -24.62 -41.74
CA SER A 201 -0.15 -23.43 -40.99
C SER A 201 0.69 -23.33 -39.72
N HIS A 202 1.30 -22.18 -39.46
CA HIS A 202 2.11 -21.94 -38.27
C HIS A 202 1.53 -20.73 -37.52
N SER A 203 1.33 -20.83 -36.21
CA SER A 203 0.97 -19.70 -35.35
C SER A 203 2.08 -19.45 -34.33
N LEU A 204 2.65 -18.25 -34.37
CA LEU A 204 3.55 -17.75 -33.33
C LEU A 204 2.72 -17.01 -32.29
N GLN A 205 2.70 -17.54 -31.07
CA GLN A 205 2.25 -16.84 -29.87
C GLN A 205 3.46 -16.22 -29.15
N TRP A 206 3.38 -14.94 -28.79
CA TRP A 206 4.41 -14.23 -28.02
C TRP A 206 3.77 -13.32 -26.97
N GLU A 207 2.92 -13.93 -26.15
CA GLU A 207 2.00 -13.27 -25.21
C GLU A 207 2.68 -12.33 -24.22
N LYS A 208 3.91 -12.62 -23.79
CA LYS A 208 4.72 -11.74 -22.91
C LYS A 208 4.79 -10.28 -23.39
N TYR A 209 4.73 -10.05 -24.71
CA TYR A 209 4.79 -8.71 -25.30
C TYR A 209 3.45 -8.24 -25.89
N GLY A 210 2.47 -9.14 -26.07
CA GLY A 210 1.21 -8.85 -26.74
C GLY A 210 1.29 -8.93 -28.27
N PHE A 211 2.05 -9.91 -28.80
CA PHE A 211 2.24 -10.13 -30.23
C PHE A 211 1.84 -11.55 -30.65
N ARG A 212 1.17 -11.66 -31.80
CA ARG A 212 0.86 -12.93 -32.46
C ARG A 212 1.04 -12.81 -33.97
N LEU A 213 1.42 -13.90 -34.61
CA LEU A 213 1.54 -13.99 -36.07
C LEU A 213 1.05 -15.35 -36.56
N GLU A 214 0.07 -15.38 -37.44
CA GLU A 214 -0.38 -16.59 -38.11
C GLU A 214 0.04 -16.61 -39.57
N CYS A 215 0.56 -17.75 -39.99
CA CYS A 215 0.95 -18.06 -41.35
C CYS A 215 -0.10 -19.02 -41.95
N PRO A 216 -0.98 -18.55 -42.86
CA PRO A 216 -1.91 -19.41 -43.58
C PRO A 216 -1.17 -20.52 -44.34
N GLN A 217 -1.80 -21.69 -44.50
CA GLN A 217 -1.17 -22.79 -45.22
C GLN A 217 -0.85 -22.40 -46.68
N GLY A 218 0.39 -22.64 -47.11
CA GLY A 218 0.88 -22.22 -48.42
C GLY A 218 1.09 -20.70 -48.57
N ALA A 219 1.21 -19.94 -47.49
CA ALA A 219 1.70 -18.55 -47.54
C ALA A 219 3.21 -18.46 -47.83
N VAL A 220 3.96 -19.52 -47.50
CA VAL A 220 5.39 -19.71 -47.80
C VAL A 220 5.57 -20.93 -48.70
N SER A 221 6.55 -20.88 -49.61
CA SER A 221 6.88 -21.99 -50.55
C SER A 221 8.18 -22.72 -50.21
N LYS A 222 8.99 -22.12 -49.33
CA LYS A 222 10.26 -22.62 -48.80
C LYS A 222 10.44 -22.04 -47.39
N ASP A 223 11.21 -22.70 -46.56
CA ASP A 223 11.63 -22.27 -45.23
C ASP A 223 11.99 -20.78 -45.22
N THR A 224 11.17 -19.95 -44.59
CA THR A 224 11.28 -18.48 -44.60
C THR A 224 11.52 -17.98 -43.20
N GLU A 225 12.63 -17.29 -42.97
CA GLU A 225 12.92 -16.71 -41.65
C GLU A 225 12.06 -15.47 -41.45
N VAL A 226 11.57 -15.30 -40.23
CA VAL A 226 10.82 -14.13 -39.78
C VAL A 226 11.47 -13.60 -38.52
N ALA A 227 11.87 -12.33 -38.56
CA ALA A 227 12.43 -11.63 -37.42
C ALA A 227 11.45 -10.56 -36.93
N VAL A 228 11.14 -10.60 -35.63
CA VAL A 228 10.26 -9.65 -34.95
C VAL A 228 11.01 -9.02 -33.78
N THR A 229 11.11 -7.69 -33.79
CA THR A 229 11.62 -6.89 -32.66
C THR A 229 10.47 -6.10 -32.04
N ALA A 230 10.21 -6.33 -30.76
CA ALA A 230 9.26 -5.54 -29.98
C ALA A 230 9.96 -4.28 -29.45
N LEU A 231 9.36 -3.12 -29.67
CA LEU A 231 9.86 -1.81 -29.26
C LEU A 231 8.94 -1.23 -28.17
N ALA A 232 9.52 -0.94 -27.00
CA ALA A 232 8.81 -0.35 -25.87
C ALA A 232 8.59 1.17 -26.04
N GLY A 233 9.41 1.82 -26.85
CA GLY A 233 9.34 3.26 -27.12
C GLY A 233 10.43 3.72 -28.09
N GLY A 234 10.41 5.00 -28.42
CA GLY A 234 11.39 5.65 -29.28
C GLY A 234 10.85 6.94 -29.90
N ASN A 235 11.62 7.57 -30.78
CA ASN A 235 11.26 8.84 -31.44
C ASN A 235 10.22 8.67 -32.58
N PHE A 236 9.08 8.05 -32.25
CA PHE A 236 8.01 7.72 -33.18
C PHE A 236 7.20 8.95 -33.59
N LYS A 237 7.22 9.31 -34.87
CA LYS A 237 6.45 10.44 -35.42
C LYS A 237 5.08 9.95 -35.89
N VAL A 238 4.07 10.07 -35.03
CA VAL A 238 2.69 9.62 -35.30
C VAL A 238 1.85 10.69 -36.03
N PRO A 239 0.79 10.29 -36.77
CA PRO A 239 -0.14 11.25 -37.38
C PRO A 239 -0.83 12.15 -36.35
N LYS A 240 -1.20 13.37 -36.74
CA LYS A 240 -1.98 14.29 -35.88
C LYS A 240 -3.26 13.62 -35.39
N GLY A 241 -3.64 13.87 -34.14
CA GLY A 241 -4.82 13.28 -33.50
C GLY A 241 -4.72 11.78 -33.21
N THR A 242 -3.56 11.14 -33.44
CA THR A 242 -3.34 9.70 -33.18
C THR A 242 -2.43 9.48 -31.97
N VAL A 243 -2.85 8.63 -31.04
CA VAL A 243 -2.06 8.17 -29.89
C VAL A 243 -1.75 6.68 -30.06
N LEU A 244 -0.48 6.27 -29.91
CA LEU A 244 -0.13 4.84 -29.91
C LEU A 244 -0.71 4.15 -28.66
N VAL A 245 -1.41 3.04 -28.86
CA VAL A 245 -2.09 2.26 -27.82
C VAL A 245 -1.67 0.79 -27.78
N SER A 246 -0.62 0.43 -28.53
CA SER A 246 0.08 -0.85 -28.46
C SER A 246 1.60 -0.61 -28.38
N ALA A 247 2.36 -1.65 -28.04
CA ALA A 247 3.79 -1.69 -28.40
C ALA A 247 3.96 -1.62 -29.93
N VAL A 248 5.15 -1.24 -30.38
CA VAL A 248 5.52 -1.20 -31.81
C VAL A 248 6.36 -2.42 -32.16
N TYR A 249 6.13 -3.00 -33.34
CA TYR A 249 6.81 -4.20 -33.81
C TYR A 249 7.50 -3.98 -35.15
N ALA A 250 8.82 -4.05 -35.17
CA ALA A 250 9.58 -4.14 -36.40
C ALA A 250 9.58 -5.60 -36.88
N ILE A 251 8.90 -5.86 -38.01
CA ILE A 251 8.78 -7.19 -38.61
C ILE A 251 9.57 -7.21 -39.92
N SER A 252 10.26 -8.32 -40.21
CA SER A 252 10.88 -8.59 -41.50
C SER A 252 10.84 -10.09 -41.84
N VAL A 253 10.88 -10.42 -43.13
CA VAL A 253 10.86 -11.79 -43.66
C VAL A 253 11.98 -11.96 -44.68
N SER A 254 12.67 -13.11 -44.71
CA SER A 254 13.83 -13.29 -45.61
C SER A 254 13.46 -13.66 -47.05
N LYS A 255 12.19 -14.01 -47.33
CA LYS A 255 11.69 -14.45 -48.65
C LYS A 255 10.30 -13.87 -48.92
N ALA A 256 9.96 -13.71 -50.20
CA ALA A 256 8.64 -13.24 -50.63
C ALA A 256 7.56 -14.30 -50.33
N LEU A 257 6.37 -13.82 -49.95
CA LEU A 257 5.22 -14.66 -49.57
C LEU A 257 4.25 -14.86 -50.75
N LEU A 258 3.54 -15.98 -50.74
CA LEU A 258 2.46 -16.30 -51.67
C LEU A 258 1.06 -15.87 -51.16
N LYS A 259 0.93 -15.64 -49.85
CA LYS A 259 -0.28 -15.11 -49.19
C LYS A 259 0.14 -14.16 -48.06
N PRO A 260 -0.72 -13.22 -47.64
CA PRO A 260 -0.49 -12.44 -46.42
C PRO A 260 -0.31 -13.32 -45.17
N LEU A 261 0.40 -12.78 -44.17
CA LEU A 261 0.36 -13.29 -42.79
C LEU A 261 -0.66 -12.48 -41.99
N VAL A 262 -1.30 -13.10 -41.01
CA VAL A 262 -2.19 -12.42 -40.05
C VAL A 262 -1.34 -11.96 -38.87
N ILE A 263 -1.30 -10.65 -38.61
CA ILE A 263 -0.60 -10.06 -37.46
C ILE A 263 -1.67 -9.68 -36.43
N GLU A 264 -1.61 -10.22 -35.21
CA GLU A 264 -2.41 -9.71 -34.09
C GLU A 264 -1.55 -8.93 -33.10
N LEU A 265 -1.98 -7.71 -32.75
CA LEU A 265 -1.30 -6.84 -31.79
C LEU A 265 -2.24 -6.50 -30.63
N GLN A 266 -1.74 -6.59 -29.40
CA GLN A 266 -2.49 -6.24 -28.19
C GLN A 266 -2.54 -4.72 -27.96
N HIS A 267 -3.68 -4.20 -27.47
CA HIS A 267 -3.88 -2.79 -27.14
C HIS A 267 -4.33 -2.52 -25.70
N CYS A 268 -3.98 -1.33 -25.19
CA CYS A 268 -4.36 -0.86 -23.86
C CYS A 268 -5.80 -0.32 -23.77
N VAL A 269 -6.47 -0.05 -24.90
CA VAL A 269 -7.86 0.45 -24.95
C VAL A 269 -8.86 -0.63 -24.57
N ASP A 270 -9.86 -0.25 -23.76
CA ASP A 270 -11.00 -1.07 -23.38
C ASP A 270 -12.18 -0.83 -24.34
N LEU A 271 -12.47 -1.81 -25.20
CA LEU A 271 -13.46 -1.71 -26.29
C LEU A 271 -14.84 -2.18 -25.80
N ARG A 272 -15.67 -1.26 -25.32
CA ARG A 272 -17.03 -1.52 -24.80
C ARG A 272 -18.13 -1.41 -25.85
N ASN A 273 -17.87 -0.72 -26.96
CA ASN A 273 -18.85 -0.52 -28.04
C ASN A 273 -18.18 -0.42 -29.43
N THR A 274 -19.00 -0.47 -30.48
CA THR A 274 -18.56 -0.47 -31.89
C THR A 274 -18.08 0.90 -32.39
N SER A 275 -18.43 2.01 -31.75
CA SER A 275 -17.84 3.31 -32.09
C SER A 275 -16.38 3.39 -31.64
N GLN A 276 -16.02 2.83 -30.48
CA GLN A 276 -14.63 2.73 -30.02
C GLN A 276 -13.77 1.83 -30.93
N THR A 277 -14.31 0.74 -31.50
CA THR A 277 -13.54 -0.08 -32.46
C THR A 277 -13.26 0.70 -33.75
N GLY A 278 -14.16 1.62 -34.14
CA GLY A 278 -13.96 2.57 -35.24
C GLY A 278 -12.83 3.58 -35.00
N CYS A 279 -12.54 3.96 -33.75
CA CYS A 279 -11.45 4.88 -33.41
C CYS A 279 -10.05 4.23 -33.49
N LEU A 280 -9.96 2.89 -33.41
CA LEU A 280 -8.68 2.19 -33.58
C LEU A 280 -8.31 2.04 -35.05
N LYS A 281 -7.03 2.25 -35.35
CA LYS A 281 -6.41 2.03 -36.66
C LYS A 281 -5.06 1.37 -36.48
N PHE A 282 -4.69 0.49 -37.40
CA PHE A 282 -3.29 0.10 -37.51
C PHE A 282 -2.48 1.29 -38.04
N VAL A 283 -1.23 1.41 -37.58
CA VAL A 283 -0.26 2.38 -38.07
C VAL A 283 1.02 1.66 -38.46
N ARG A 284 1.70 2.15 -39.51
CA ARG A 284 2.98 1.59 -39.95
C ARG A 284 4.02 2.66 -40.28
N ALA A 285 5.29 2.34 -40.10
CA ALA A 285 6.42 3.21 -40.45
C ALA A 285 7.56 2.45 -41.15
N PRO A 286 8.34 3.11 -42.04
CA PRO A 286 9.61 2.60 -42.51
C PRO A 286 10.60 2.34 -41.36
N LEU A 287 11.48 1.35 -41.53
CA LEU A 287 12.57 1.02 -40.60
C LEU A 287 13.90 1.68 -40.96
N LYS A 288 13.95 2.49 -42.03
CA LYS A 288 15.20 3.05 -42.58
C LYS A 288 15.02 4.53 -42.92
N SER A 289 16.11 5.28 -42.78
CA SER A 289 16.22 6.71 -43.10
C SER A 289 15.89 7.00 -44.58
N PRO A 290 15.42 8.21 -44.93
CA PRO A 290 15.21 9.37 -44.03
C PRO A 290 13.96 9.28 -43.15
N ASN A 291 12.97 8.46 -43.52
CA ASN A 291 11.64 8.46 -42.90
C ASN A 291 11.46 7.32 -41.87
N ALA A 292 12.53 6.98 -41.15
CA ALA A 292 12.48 5.96 -40.09
C ALA A 292 11.46 6.37 -39.01
N TYR A 293 10.61 5.43 -38.60
CA TYR A 293 9.60 5.61 -37.56
C TYR A 293 8.61 6.78 -37.79
N GLN A 294 8.48 7.25 -39.03
CA GLN A 294 7.38 8.13 -39.43
C GLN A 294 6.14 7.29 -39.75
N PHE A 295 5.18 7.30 -38.82
CA PHE A 295 3.99 6.47 -38.89
C PHE A 295 2.91 7.08 -39.79
N SER A 296 2.23 6.18 -40.50
CA SER A 296 1.09 6.44 -41.38
C SER A 296 -0.05 5.50 -41.00
N ILE A 297 -1.30 5.95 -41.12
CA ILE A 297 -2.47 5.09 -40.92
C ILE A 297 -2.48 4.00 -42.00
N VAL A 298 -2.87 2.80 -41.59
CA VAL A 298 -3.02 1.62 -42.44
C VAL A 298 -4.49 1.30 -42.60
N GLU A 299 -4.94 1.21 -43.84
CA GLU A 299 -6.30 0.76 -44.16
C GLU A 299 -6.46 -0.75 -43.95
N GLY A 300 -7.65 -1.13 -43.49
CA GLY A 300 -7.99 -2.48 -43.07
C GLY A 300 -7.61 -2.79 -41.62
N GLY A 301 -7.62 -4.09 -41.31
CA GLY A 301 -7.55 -4.60 -39.94
C GLY A 301 -8.90 -4.60 -39.24
N SER A 302 -9.01 -5.38 -38.16
CA SER A 302 -10.24 -5.59 -37.40
C SER A 302 -10.00 -5.43 -35.89
N PHE A 303 -11.01 -4.93 -35.19
CA PHE A 303 -11.03 -4.74 -33.74
C PHE A 303 -12.42 -5.12 -33.21
N SER A 304 -12.48 -5.91 -32.15
CA SER A 304 -13.74 -6.47 -31.63
C SER A 304 -14.04 -5.97 -30.21
N VAL A 305 -15.32 -5.69 -29.95
CA VAL A 305 -15.81 -5.36 -28.59
C VAL A 305 -15.46 -6.50 -27.62
N GLY A 306 -14.97 -6.15 -26.44
CA GLY A 306 -14.48 -7.08 -25.41
C GLY A 306 -13.13 -7.75 -25.70
N ASN A 307 -12.59 -7.63 -26.92
CA ASN A 307 -11.24 -8.12 -27.24
C ASN A 307 -10.19 -7.04 -26.96
N ARG A 308 -8.96 -7.49 -26.66
CA ARG A 308 -7.77 -6.65 -26.43
C ARG A 308 -6.72 -6.81 -27.52
N TYR A 309 -7.00 -7.60 -28.55
CA TYR A 309 -6.20 -7.73 -29.76
C TYR A 309 -6.94 -7.14 -30.97
N GLY A 310 -6.22 -6.39 -31.80
CA GLY A 310 -6.60 -6.12 -33.18
C GLY A 310 -5.84 -7.05 -34.13
N SER A 311 -6.44 -7.40 -35.27
CA SER A 311 -5.86 -8.33 -36.26
C SER A 311 -5.76 -7.68 -37.64
N ILE A 312 -4.69 -7.94 -38.40
CA ILE A 312 -4.50 -7.40 -39.77
C ILE A 312 -3.68 -8.33 -40.66
N GLU A 313 -4.17 -8.58 -41.88
CA GLU A 313 -3.42 -9.30 -42.92
C GLU A 313 -2.40 -8.38 -43.61
N ARG A 314 -1.14 -8.82 -43.76
CA ARG A 314 -0.08 -8.10 -44.51
C ARG A 314 0.85 -9.03 -45.31
N ASP A 315 1.22 -8.59 -46.51
CA ASP A 315 2.25 -9.17 -47.39
C ASP A 315 3.61 -8.45 -47.28
N LYS A 316 3.62 -7.21 -46.79
CA LYS A 316 4.76 -6.31 -46.70
C LYS A 316 5.01 -5.89 -45.27
N PHE A 317 6.26 -6.01 -44.82
CA PHE A 317 6.64 -5.87 -43.41
C PHE A 317 7.54 -4.66 -43.15
N CYS A 318 7.33 -4.03 -42.00
CA CYS A 318 8.02 -2.82 -41.53
C CYS A 318 7.73 -2.64 -40.02
N ALA A 319 7.80 -1.43 -39.47
CA ALA A 319 7.27 -1.17 -38.13
C ALA A 319 5.74 -1.12 -38.16
N PHE A 320 5.07 -1.81 -37.24
CA PHE A 320 3.61 -1.77 -37.04
C PHE A 320 3.23 -1.43 -35.60
N GLY A 321 2.06 -0.83 -35.41
CA GLY A 321 1.42 -0.64 -34.11
C GLY A 321 -0.08 -0.35 -34.29
N ILE A 322 -0.79 -0.12 -33.19
CA ILE A 322 -2.19 0.35 -33.17
C ILE A 322 -2.22 1.77 -32.62
N GLY A 323 -2.87 2.67 -33.35
CA GLY A 323 -3.17 4.03 -32.92
C GLY A 323 -4.66 4.20 -32.62
N HIS A 324 -4.98 4.90 -31.54
CA HIS A 324 -6.31 5.48 -31.32
C HIS A 324 -6.35 6.85 -32.00
N VAL A 325 -7.22 7.02 -32.99
CA VAL A 325 -7.48 8.28 -33.68
C VAL A 325 -8.64 8.98 -32.99
N GLY A 326 -8.42 10.19 -32.47
CA GLY A 326 -9.50 11.03 -31.94
C GLY A 326 -10.30 11.69 -33.06
N ASN A 327 -11.64 11.67 -32.96
CA ASN A 327 -12.51 12.46 -33.84
C ASN A 327 -12.34 13.95 -33.54
N GLY A 328 -11.44 14.60 -34.29
CA GLY A 328 -11.27 16.05 -34.28
C GLY A 328 -12.34 16.77 -35.09
N ASP A 329 -13.62 16.64 -34.69
CA ASP A 329 -14.70 17.54 -35.14
C ASP A 329 -15.96 17.45 -34.25
N THR A 330 -15.86 18.02 -33.04
CA THR A 330 -17.04 18.52 -32.31
C THR A 330 -16.69 19.83 -31.64
N SER A 331 -16.98 20.95 -32.30
CA SER A 331 -16.93 22.26 -31.64
C SER A 331 -18.03 22.35 -30.59
N ASN A 332 -17.64 22.51 -29.33
CA ASN A 332 -18.47 23.18 -28.33
C ASN A 332 -17.55 23.95 -27.37
N GLY A 333 -17.73 25.26 -27.30
CA GLY A 333 -16.77 26.17 -26.69
C GLY A 333 -16.76 26.13 -25.15
N GLY A 334 -15.57 26.30 -24.58
CA GLY A 334 -15.34 26.38 -23.13
C GLY A 334 -13.96 26.94 -22.80
N GLY A 335 -13.47 27.87 -23.62
CA GLY A 335 -12.12 28.41 -23.50
C GLY A 335 -12.02 29.52 -22.46
N ASN A 336 -10.92 29.49 -21.70
CA ASN A 336 -10.28 30.67 -21.14
C ASN A 336 -8.78 30.51 -21.44
N GLY A 337 -8.19 31.48 -22.15
CA GLY A 337 -6.82 31.37 -22.64
C GLY A 337 -5.83 32.20 -21.84
N SER A 338 -4.55 32.01 -22.14
CA SER A 338 -3.53 33.06 -22.04
C SER A 338 -2.74 33.04 -23.34
N GLU A 339 -2.61 34.19 -23.99
CA GLU A 339 -1.98 34.33 -25.29
C GLU A 339 -0.45 34.15 -25.22
N ASN A 340 0.15 33.86 -26.38
CA ASN A 340 1.38 34.54 -26.82
C ASN A 340 1.57 34.29 -28.32
N ASP A 341 1.57 35.35 -29.11
CA ASP A 341 1.79 35.31 -30.56
C ASP A 341 3.24 35.03 -30.95
N THR A 342 3.42 34.33 -32.07
CA THR A 342 4.37 34.79 -33.10
C THR A 342 3.88 34.33 -34.48
N GLN A 343 3.65 35.29 -35.39
CA GLN A 343 3.25 35.02 -36.77
C GLN A 343 4.44 35.05 -37.74
N THR A 344 4.40 34.15 -38.73
CA THR A 344 4.54 34.37 -40.19
C THR A 344 4.16 33.04 -40.88
N GLN A 345 3.23 32.95 -41.84
CA GLN A 345 3.27 33.41 -43.25
C GLN A 345 4.47 32.85 -44.03
N ASP A 346 4.33 32.37 -45.28
CA ASP A 346 3.39 32.77 -46.34
C ASP A 346 2.62 31.63 -47.05
N THR A 347 1.44 31.97 -47.59
CA THR A 347 1.07 31.65 -48.99
C THR A 347 -0.15 32.51 -49.42
N PRO A 348 -0.11 33.22 -50.58
CA PRO A 348 -1.21 34.08 -51.00
C PRO A 348 -2.19 33.39 -51.96
N ASN A 349 -3.49 33.69 -51.86
CA ASN A 349 -4.36 33.69 -53.03
C ASN A 349 -5.57 34.65 -52.91
N ASP A 350 -5.37 35.85 -53.46
CA ASP A 350 -6.28 36.67 -54.28
C ASP A 350 -7.83 36.59 -54.14
N SER A 351 -8.44 37.79 -54.01
CA SER A 351 -9.78 38.23 -54.50
C SER A 351 -11.08 37.51 -54.09
N SER A 352 -12.22 38.19 -53.89
CA SER A 352 -12.51 39.64 -53.76
C SER A 352 -13.96 39.88 -53.24
N ASN A 353 -14.24 41.10 -52.74
CA ASN A 353 -15.55 41.79 -52.68
C ASN A 353 -16.77 41.13 -51.98
N GLY A 354 -17.40 41.85 -51.03
CA GLY A 354 -18.71 41.49 -50.46
C GLY A 354 -19.18 42.42 -49.34
N ALA A 355 -19.78 43.56 -49.68
CA ALA A 355 -20.12 44.64 -48.75
C ALA A 355 -21.34 44.38 -47.83
N GLY A 356 -21.45 45.16 -46.75
CA GLY A 356 -22.68 45.40 -45.96
C GLY A 356 -22.59 44.88 -44.52
N GLU A 357 -22.28 45.67 -43.48
CA GLU A 357 -22.95 46.86 -42.91
C GLU A 357 -24.18 46.61 -42.01
N ASN A 358 -24.12 47.21 -40.81
CA ASN A 358 -25.23 47.76 -39.99
C ASN A 358 -26.18 46.77 -39.25
N SER A 359 -26.79 47.13 -38.11
CA SER A 359 -26.47 48.14 -37.07
C SER A 359 -27.45 48.00 -35.88
N SER A 360 -27.06 48.43 -34.67
CA SER A 360 -27.89 48.65 -33.45
C SER A 360 -28.58 47.40 -32.85
N GLY A 361 -28.94 47.35 -31.56
CA GLY A 361 -28.77 48.24 -30.40
C GLY A 361 -29.30 47.50 -29.14
N GLY A 362 -29.30 48.01 -27.90
CA GLY A 362 -28.81 49.29 -27.37
C GLY A 362 -29.45 49.59 -26.00
N GLY A 363 -28.65 49.87 -24.95
CA GLY A 363 -29.12 50.16 -23.58
C GLY A 363 -29.51 48.92 -22.74
N ALA A 364 -29.60 48.99 -21.41
CA ALA A 364 -29.19 50.04 -20.46
C ALA A 364 -28.97 49.44 -19.05
N THR A 365 -28.21 50.13 -18.18
CA THR A 365 -28.06 49.84 -16.74
C THR A 365 -29.11 50.64 -15.92
N PRO A 366 -29.39 50.36 -14.62
CA PRO A 366 -28.46 50.43 -13.46
C PRO A 366 -28.31 49.07 -12.71
N SER A 367 -27.29 48.75 -11.90
CA SER A 367 -26.42 49.51 -10.97
C SER A 367 -26.99 49.74 -9.55
N THR A 368 -26.52 48.96 -8.58
CA THR A 368 -26.30 49.36 -7.17
C THR A 368 -25.13 48.57 -6.57
N SER A 369 -24.37 49.19 -5.67
CA SER A 369 -23.19 48.66 -5.00
C SER A 369 -23.36 48.71 -3.47
N THR A 370 -22.53 48.00 -2.70
CA THR A 370 -21.82 48.54 -1.50
C THR A 370 -20.87 47.52 -0.84
N THR A 371 -19.70 48.01 -0.41
CA THR A 371 -18.68 47.44 0.50
C THR A 371 -17.75 48.59 0.94
N PRO A 372 -16.85 48.46 1.94
CA PRO A 372 -16.89 47.70 3.19
C PRO A 372 -16.91 48.70 4.40
N PRO A 373 -16.15 48.60 5.53
CA PRO A 373 -14.68 48.52 5.58
C PRO A 373 -14.06 47.59 6.68
N HIS A 374 -12.73 47.70 6.80
CA HIS A 374 -11.77 47.09 7.74
C HIS A 374 -12.07 47.24 9.25
N ASP A 375 -11.46 46.37 10.08
CA ASP A 375 -10.34 46.80 10.94
C ASP A 375 -9.44 45.65 11.45
N SER A 376 -8.27 45.99 12.02
CA SER A 376 -7.24 45.05 12.50
C SER A 376 -6.53 45.59 13.75
N ILE A 377 -6.21 44.73 14.74
CA ILE A 377 -5.42 45.04 15.94
C ILE A 377 -4.74 43.77 16.48
N ASN A 378 -3.55 43.91 17.07
CA ASN A 378 -2.82 42.84 17.77
C ASN A 378 -3.25 42.73 19.25
N ASP A 379 -2.80 41.70 19.97
CA ASP A 379 -1.91 41.91 21.14
C ASP A 379 -1.53 40.58 21.81
N ASP A 380 -0.32 40.58 22.42
CA ASP A 380 0.19 39.58 23.37
C ASP A 380 0.72 40.34 24.60
N PRO A 381 0.36 39.93 25.82
CA PRO A 381 1.24 40.13 26.95
C PRO A 381 1.42 38.89 27.83
N SER A 382 2.63 38.74 28.35
CA SER A 382 3.09 37.57 29.12
C SER A 382 3.25 37.82 30.64
N GLN A 383 3.55 36.74 31.39
CA GLN A 383 4.33 36.67 32.65
C GLN A 383 3.66 36.85 34.05
N LEU A 384 4.40 36.33 35.05
CA LEU A 384 4.31 36.49 36.53
C LEU A 384 3.27 35.59 37.27
N VAL A 385 3.55 34.90 38.41
CA VAL A 385 4.79 34.59 39.19
C VAL A 385 4.64 33.34 40.10
N HIS A 386 5.78 32.87 40.64
CA HIS A 386 6.08 32.03 41.84
C HIS A 386 5.03 31.98 43.00
N GLU A 387 4.99 31.00 43.92
CA GLU A 387 6.04 30.31 44.74
C GLU A 387 5.89 28.77 44.78
N VAL A 388 6.91 27.89 44.98
CA VAL A 388 8.08 27.78 45.89
C VAL A 388 7.76 27.12 47.27
N GLY A 389 8.39 25.96 47.52
CA GLY A 389 8.37 25.17 48.76
C GLY A 389 9.22 23.89 48.58
N SER A 390 10.03 23.48 49.56
CA SER A 390 11.21 22.60 49.31
C SER A 390 11.62 21.72 50.51
N HIS A 391 12.55 20.78 50.27
CA HIS A 391 13.32 19.93 51.21
C HIS A 391 12.61 18.66 51.77
N THR A 392 13.27 17.53 52.07
CA THR A 392 14.73 17.20 52.13
C THR A 392 15.03 15.70 51.85
N THR A 393 16.32 15.36 51.88
CA THR A 393 17.10 14.09 51.89
C THR A 393 16.44 12.80 52.49
N ASP A 394 16.95 11.56 52.32
CA ASP A 394 18.34 11.05 52.48
C ASP A 394 18.69 9.73 51.73
N GLU A 395 19.99 9.43 51.65
CA GLU A 395 20.61 8.17 51.22
C GLU A 395 21.55 7.65 52.33
N PRO A 396 21.68 6.32 52.55
CA PRO A 396 22.84 5.75 53.24
C PRO A 396 23.56 4.66 52.43
N THR A 397 24.89 4.61 52.55
CA THR A 397 25.78 3.80 51.70
C THR A 397 26.76 2.91 52.50
N VAL A 398 27.15 1.76 51.92
CA VAL A 398 28.33 0.89 52.26
C VAL A 398 28.33 0.12 53.60
N GLN A 399 28.45 -1.23 53.53
CA GLN A 399 29.63 -1.98 54.07
C GLN A 399 29.71 -3.44 53.57
N GLN A 400 30.83 -4.11 53.87
CA GLN A 400 31.50 -5.17 53.08
C GLN A 400 31.99 -6.33 53.97
N SER A 401 32.02 -7.58 53.46
CA SER A 401 33.02 -8.67 53.72
C SER A 401 32.50 -10.07 53.29
N ASP A 402 33.29 -11.11 53.01
CA ASP A 402 34.65 -11.25 52.43
C ASP A 402 34.93 -12.73 52.06
N HIS A 403 36.08 -12.99 51.40
CA HIS A 403 36.76 -14.30 51.16
C HIS A 403 36.18 -15.26 50.09
N ALA A 404 36.99 -16.02 49.32
CA ALA A 404 38.45 -16.21 49.31
C ALA A 404 39.06 -16.45 47.90
N LEU A 405 40.33 -16.04 47.73
CA LEU A 405 41.50 -16.67 47.04
C LEU A 405 41.23 -17.63 45.85
N SER A 406 41.92 -17.58 44.70
CA SER A 406 43.15 -16.85 44.28
C SER A 406 43.27 -16.90 42.71
N ASP A 407 44.33 -16.55 41.96
CA ASP A 407 45.76 -16.27 42.25
C ASP A 407 46.46 -15.42 41.12
N SER A 408 47.78 -15.25 41.25
CA SER A 408 48.83 -14.76 40.31
C SER A 408 48.74 -15.10 38.79
N ASP A 409 49.38 -14.36 37.86
CA ASP A 409 50.29 -13.19 37.97
C ASP A 409 50.36 -12.30 36.69
N GLY A 410 50.95 -11.09 36.80
CA GLY A 410 51.29 -10.17 35.68
C GLY A 410 52.72 -10.37 35.13
N PRO A 411 53.40 -9.38 34.47
CA PRO A 411 53.07 -7.97 34.25
C PRO A 411 53.33 -7.49 32.77
N THR A 412 53.83 -6.27 32.50
CA THR A 412 53.02 -5.05 32.23
C THR A 412 53.84 -3.95 31.50
N ALA A 413 53.22 -3.24 30.53
CA ALA A 413 53.52 -1.86 30.04
C ALA A 413 54.83 -1.47 29.26
N THR A 414 54.63 -0.99 28.01
CA THR A 414 54.96 0.39 27.51
C THR A 414 56.39 0.85 27.08
N VAL A 415 56.58 1.06 25.75
CA VAL A 415 57.08 2.27 24.96
C VAL A 415 58.38 3.00 25.45
N PRO A 416 59.43 3.29 24.61
CA PRO A 416 59.38 4.34 23.56
C PRO A 416 60.35 4.36 22.32
N SER A 417 59.91 5.11 21.29
CA SER A 417 60.58 6.07 20.36
C SER A 417 61.85 5.82 19.49
N GLU A 418 61.67 6.18 18.20
CA GLU A 418 62.51 7.02 17.29
C GLU A 418 63.95 6.64 16.86
N GLN A 419 64.13 6.48 15.53
CA GLN A 419 64.93 7.43 14.71
C GLN A 419 64.69 7.32 13.18
N CYS A 420 64.77 8.45 12.49
CA CYS A 420 64.72 8.66 11.01
C CYS A 420 66.17 8.91 10.46
N PRO A 421 66.46 9.08 9.14
CA PRO A 421 65.55 9.49 8.04
C PRO A 421 65.80 9.00 6.58
N ALA A 422 64.73 9.08 5.75
CA ALA A 422 64.67 9.49 4.32
C ALA A 422 65.56 8.79 3.23
N ARG A 423 65.26 8.81 1.93
CA ARG A 423 64.41 9.67 1.07
C ARG A 423 63.81 8.89 -0.13
N ASN A 424 62.63 9.33 -0.59
CA ASN A 424 62.17 9.47 -2.01
C ASN A 424 62.19 8.25 -2.97
N ASP A 425 61.24 8.02 -3.88
CA ASP A 425 59.88 8.54 -4.24
C ASP A 425 59.24 7.40 -5.09
N ASP A 426 57.93 7.20 -5.29
CA ASP A 426 56.63 7.74 -4.81
C ASP A 426 55.61 6.57 -4.98
N GLU A 427 54.30 6.58 -4.67
CA GLU A 427 53.30 7.52 -4.12
C GLU A 427 52.31 6.67 -3.28
N SER A 428 51.53 7.25 -2.34
CA SER A 428 50.37 6.54 -1.77
C SER A 428 49.25 7.41 -1.18
N LEU A 429 48.10 6.74 -1.06
CA LEU A 429 46.74 7.18 -0.70
C LEU A 429 46.53 8.08 0.55
N GLN A 430 45.53 8.97 0.40
CA GLN A 430 44.48 9.36 1.36
C GLN A 430 44.77 10.29 2.57
N SER A 431 44.30 11.54 2.45
CA SER A 431 43.62 12.36 3.48
C SER A 431 43.24 13.73 2.87
N SER A 432 42.19 14.48 3.25
CA SER A 432 40.81 14.22 3.71
C SER A 432 40.09 15.59 3.80
N THR A 433 38.77 15.60 4.05
CA THR A 433 38.02 16.72 4.69
C THR A 433 37.70 18.00 3.87
N ASP A 434 36.41 18.15 3.60
CA ASP A 434 35.55 19.34 3.48
C ASP A 434 35.90 20.57 2.62
N HIS A 435 34.95 20.91 1.73
CA HIS A 435 34.25 22.21 1.81
C HIS A 435 32.82 22.20 1.21
N SER A 436 31.84 22.11 2.11
CA SER A 436 30.56 22.87 2.16
C SER A 436 29.50 22.84 1.03
N THR A 437 28.26 22.56 1.47
CA THR A 437 26.98 23.14 0.98
C THR A 437 26.42 22.71 -0.39
N ALA A 438 25.80 21.54 -0.41
CA ALA A 438 24.34 21.37 -0.60
C ALA A 438 23.97 19.93 -0.14
N LEU A 439 22.98 19.65 0.72
CA LEU A 439 21.77 20.41 1.08
C LEU A 439 20.98 20.89 -0.14
N SER A 440 20.76 19.96 -1.09
CA SER A 440 19.58 20.00 -1.94
C SER A 440 18.39 19.45 -1.14
N ASP A 441 17.38 20.30 -0.91
CA ASP A 441 16.15 19.93 -0.22
C ASP A 441 15.34 18.90 -1.01
N ASN A 442 15.61 17.62 -0.79
CA ASN A 442 14.67 16.53 -1.11
C ASN A 442 13.50 16.46 -0.12
N ASN A 443 13.11 17.61 0.44
CA ASN A 443 11.79 17.85 1.06
C ASN A 443 10.69 18.02 -0.02
N ALA A 444 10.90 17.38 -1.18
CA ALA A 444 9.98 17.19 -2.30
C ALA A 444 9.44 15.75 -2.34
N ALA A 445 9.28 15.12 -1.17
CA ALA A 445 8.56 13.84 -1.02
C ALA A 445 7.19 13.98 -1.69
N SER A 446 7.00 13.25 -2.80
CA SER A 446 6.16 13.75 -3.90
C SER A 446 4.73 14.05 -3.46
N ARG A 447 4.26 15.24 -3.83
CA ARG A 447 2.95 15.79 -3.43
C ARG A 447 1.77 14.96 -3.96
N ASP A 448 2.05 14.06 -4.90
CA ASP A 448 1.10 13.20 -5.60
C ASP A 448 1.31 11.69 -5.35
N THR A 449 2.01 11.28 -4.27
CA THR A 449 2.04 9.86 -3.89
C THR A 449 0.63 9.37 -3.55
N LEU A 450 0.04 8.59 -4.46
CA LEU A 450 -1.19 7.84 -4.21
C LEU A 450 -0.90 6.63 -3.32
N TYR A 451 -1.89 6.28 -2.50
CA TYR A 451 -1.94 5.08 -1.69
C TYR A 451 -3.17 4.28 -2.06
N SER A 452 -3.10 2.96 -1.85
CA SER A 452 -4.20 2.02 -1.96
C SER A 452 -4.65 1.59 -0.57
N GLY A 453 -5.95 1.67 -0.31
CA GLY A 453 -6.61 1.07 0.84
C GLY A 453 -7.44 -0.15 0.41
N ILE A 454 -7.59 -1.12 1.32
CA ILE A 454 -8.48 -2.27 1.11
C ILE A 454 -8.97 -2.80 2.47
N ILE A 455 -10.23 -3.19 2.53
CA ILE A 455 -10.83 -3.91 3.67
C ILE A 455 -10.86 -5.41 3.39
N TYR A 456 -10.50 -6.21 4.39
CA TYR A 456 -10.54 -7.68 4.34
C TYR A 456 -10.77 -8.25 5.74
N TYR A 457 -11.21 -9.49 5.82
CA TYR A 457 -11.80 -10.05 7.03
C TYR A 457 -11.21 -11.42 7.37
N ASP A 458 -10.67 -11.57 8.57
CA ASP A 458 -10.27 -12.88 9.13
C ASP A 458 -11.43 -13.44 9.95
N LYS A 459 -12.15 -14.43 9.39
CA LYS A 459 -13.21 -15.14 10.11
C LYS A 459 -12.59 -15.98 11.23
N LYS A 460 -13.09 -15.82 12.46
CA LYS A 460 -12.62 -16.59 13.63
C LYS A 460 -13.44 -17.84 13.86
N GLU A 461 -14.74 -17.65 13.97
CA GLU A 461 -15.70 -18.66 14.41
C GLU A 461 -17.10 -18.29 13.87
N ALA A 462 -18.14 -19.02 14.30
CA ALA A 462 -19.51 -18.67 13.93
C ALA A 462 -19.94 -17.36 14.60
N GLY A 463 -20.25 -16.33 13.81
CA GLY A 463 -20.70 -15.03 14.32
C GLY A 463 -19.59 -14.07 14.77
N HIS A 464 -18.30 -14.39 14.59
CA HIS A 464 -17.21 -13.48 14.95
C HIS A 464 -16.14 -13.38 13.85
N TRP A 465 -15.90 -12.14 13.42
CA TRP A 465 -14.96 -11.75 12.38
C TRP A 465 -14.04 -10.63 12.88
N LYS A 466 -12.81 -10.59 12.36
CA LYS A 466 -11.93 -9.44 12.50
C LYS A 466 -11.75 -8.73 11.17
N ALA A 467 -12.42 -7.60 11.00
CA ALA A 467 -12.21 -6.70 9.87
C ALA A 467 -10.85 -6.01 10.03
N MET A 468 -10.13 -5.86 8.92
CA MET A 468 -8.83 -5.19 8.83
C MET A 468 -8.86 -4.26 7.63
N TYR A 469 -8.47 -3.01 7.84
CA TYR A 469 -8.24 -2.03 6.77
C TYR A 469 -6.76 -1.72 6.70
N SER A 470 -6.13 -2.01 5.56
CA SER A 470 -4.70 -1.85 5.35
C SER A 470 -4.41 -0.86 4.24
N VAL A 471 -3.40 -0.02 4.44
CA VAL A 471 -2.98 1.02 3.48
C VAL A 471 -1.55 0.76 3.03
N VAL A 472 -1.32 0.82 1.73
CA VAL A 472 -0.01 0.57 1.09
C VAL A 472 0.22 1.49 -0.11
N ARG A 473 1.47 1.58 -0.61
CA ARG A 473 1.76 2.23 -1.91
C ARG A 473 1.55 1.31 -3.11
N ASP A 474 1.76 0.01 -2.93
CA ASP A 474 1.57 -1.02 -3.94
C ASP A 474 0.68 -2.11 -3.35
N LEU A 475 -0.55 -2.22 -3.87
CA LEU A 475 -1.54 -3.22 -3.49
C LEU A 475 -1.03 -4.66 -3.69
N GLU A 476 -0.16 -4.87 -4.68
CA GLU A 476 0.32 -6.20 -5.04
C GLU A 476 1.36 -6.72 -4.03
N VAL A 477 2.04 -5.82 -3.29
CA VAL A 477 2.85 -6.19 -2.12
C VAL A 477 1.95 -6.60 -0.95
N LEU A 478 0.76 -6.01 -0.81
CA LEU A 478 -0.23 -6.42 0.20
C LEU A 478 -0.86 -7.77 -0.13
N ARG A 479 -1.26 -8.03 -1.39
CA ARG A 479 -1.79 -9.34 -1.82
C ARG A 479 -0.79 -10.46 -1.51
N ARG A 480 0.45 -10.34 -1.99
CA ARG A 480 1.53 -11.31 -1.71
C ARG A 480 1.82 -11.48 -0.20
N HIS A 481 1.65 -10.43 0.60
CA HIS A 481 1.78 -10.51 2.07
C HIS A 481 0.62 -11.28 2.75
N LEU A 482 -0.60 -11.19 2.21
CA LEU A 482 -1.77 -11.91 2.74
C LEU A 482 -1.81 -13.37 2.26
N GLU A 483 -1.45 -13.62 1.00
CA GLU A 483 -1.26 -14.95 0.43
C GLU A 483 -0.20 -15.77 1.19
N SER A 484 0.98 -15.19 1.42
CA SER A 484 2.08 -15.84 2.16
C SER A 484 1.76 -16.14 3.63
N LYS A 485 0.65 -15.61 4.18
CA LYS A 485 0.15 -15.95 5.52
C LYS A 485 -0.78 -17.17 5.55
N HIS A 486 -1.02 -17.83 4.41
CA HIS A 486 -1.68 -19.13 4.30
C HIS A 486 -3.03 -19.26 5.06
N LYS A 487 -3.78 -18.17 5.16
CA LYS A 487 -5.12 -18.18 5.77
C LYS A 487 -6.21 -18.32 4.74
N SER A 488 -6.73 -19.54 4.62
CA SER A 488 -7.99 -19.86 3.93
C SER A 488 -9.25 -19.26 4.59
N SER A 489 -9.09 -18.52 5.70
CA SER A 489 -10.14 -17.78 6.40
C SER A 489 -10.28 -16.30 6.01
N ILE A 490 -9.43 -15.79 5.09
CA ILE A 490 -9.46 -14.39 4.65
C ILE A 490 -10.46 -14.21 3.51
N GLU A 491 -11.45 -13.37 3.75
CA GLU A 491 -12.39 -12.85 2.75
C GLU A 491 -11.98 -11.42 2.39
N TYR A 492 -11.89 -11.12 1.08
CA TYR A 492 -11.57 -9.79 0.56
C TYR A 492 -12.84 -9.05 0.19
N ASP A 493 -12.82 -7.73 0.31
CA ASP A 493 -13.63 -6.88 -0.56
C ASP A 493 -12.84 -6.64 -1.86
N ASP A 494 -13.52 -6.66 -3.01
CA ASP A 494 -12.92 -6.32 -4.30
C ASP A 494 -12.78 -4.79 -4.50
N VAL A 495 -13.41 -3.99 -3.63
CA VAL A 495 -13.27 -2.53 -3.61
C VAL A 495 -11.89 -2.14 -3.09
N VAL A 496 -11.17 -1.34 -3.89
CA VAL A 496 -9.87 -0.76 -3.55
C VAL A 496 -9.99 0.76 -3.55
N ASP A 497 -9.75 1.36 -2.39
CA ASP A 497 -9.72 2.80 -2.21
C ASP A 497 -8.41 3.39 -2.73
N SER A 498 -8.46 4.57 -3.36
CA SER A 498 -7.23 5.29 -3.76
C SER A 498 -7.30 6.77 -3.40
N PHE A 499 -6.27 7.21 -2.66
CA PHE A 499 -6.24 8.53 -2.02
C PHE A 499 -4.81 9.01 -1.76
N LYS A 500 -4.66 10.28 -1.37
CA LYS A 500 -3.42 10.90 -0.88
C LYS A 500 -3.58 11.28 0.60
N PHE A 501 -2.48 11.36 1.35
CA PHE A 501 -2.51 11.86 2.74
C PHE A 501 -2.52 13.40 2.77
N ILE A 502 -3.41 14.00 3.56
CA ILE A 502 -3.50 15.46 3.73
C ILE A 502 -2.32 15.99 4.58
N GLN A 503 -1.77 17.13 4.18
CA GLN A 503 -0.66 17.81 4.85
C GLN A 503 -1.17 18.87 5.85
N PRO A 504 -0.42 19.19 6.93
CA PRO A 504 0.91 18.67 7.27
C PRO A 504 0.90 17.32 8.01
N ASN A 505 -0.21 16.97 8.67
CA ASN A 505 -0.24 15.88 9.65
C ASN A 505 -0.06 14.48 9.05
N ARG A 506 -0.30 14.29 7.74
CA ARG A 506 -0.08 13.05 6.97
C ARG A 506 -0.54 11.78 7.69
N THR A 507 -1.73 11.86 8.29
CA THR A 507 -2.31 10.84 9.17
C THR A 507 -3.74 10.57 8.72
N LEU A 508 -4.03 9.31 8.41
CA LEU A 508 -5.37 8.80 8.19
C LEU A 508 -5.98 8.44 9.54
N GLU A 509 -7.19 8.90 9.82
CA GLU A 509 -8.00 8.52 10.98
C GLU A 509 -9.30 7.86 10.53
N LEU A 510 -9.61 6.71 11.15
CA LEU A 510 -10.79 5.89 10.87
C LEU A 510 -11.83 6.08 11.99
N THR A 511 -12.97 6.67 11.66
CA THR A 511 -14.05 6.96 12.61
C THR A 511 -15.19 5.96 12.41
N LEU A 512 -15.46 5.13 13.43
CA LEU A 512 -16.58 4.18 13.45
C LEU A 512 -17.88 4.88 13.86
N HIS A 513 -18.86 4.89 12.96
CA HIS A 513 -20.20 5.40 13.27
C HIS A 513 -21.13 4.24 13.68
N THR A 514 -20.95 3.77 14.91
CA THR A 514 -21.72 2.65 15.47
C THR A 514 -23.17 3.04 15.76
N THR A 515 -24.04 2.86 14.77
CA THR A 515 -25.49 2.76 14.99
C THR A 515 -25.80 1.48 15.77
N GLN A 516 -26.66 1.56 16.80
CA GLN A 516 -27.08 0.38 17.56
C GLN A 516 -27.98 -0.54 16.72
N GLN A 517 -27.38 -1.54 16.08
CA GLN A 517 -28.08 -2.59 15.34
C GLN A 517 -28.24 -3.81 16.26
N ALA A 518 -29.47 -4.17 16.60
CA ALA A 518 -29.76 -5.21 17.59
C ALA A 518 -29.14 -6.58 17.21
N GLY A 519 -28.38 -7.16 18.14
CA GLY A 519 -27.60 -8.39 17.94
C GLY A 519 -26.19 -8.19 17.38
N TRP A 520 -25.80 -6.98 16.96
CA TRP A 520 -24.44 -6.70 16.45
C TRP A 520 -23.61 -5.89 17.45
N THR A 521 -22.34 -6.27 17.62
CA THR A 521 -21.33 -5.48 18.34
C THR A 521 -20.12 -5.25 17.44
N VAL A 522 -19.69 -4.00 17.30
CA VAL A 522 -18.59 -3.57 16.42
C VAL A 522 -17.60 -2.73 17.23
N ASN A 523 -16.44 -3.31 17.56
CA ASN A 523 -15.48 -2.73 18.49
C ASN A 523 -14.12 -2.45 17.81
N PRO A 524 -13.60 -1.22 17.82
CA PRO A 524 -12.26 -0.94 17.32
C PRO A 524 -11.20 -1.63 18.19
N THR A 525 -10.18 -2.25 17.57
CA THR A 525 -9.07 -2.87 18.33
C THR A 525 -8.15 -1.82 18.98
N ARG A 526 -8.20 -0.56 18.55
CA ARG A 526 -7.45 0.56 19.13
C ARG A 526 -8.26 1.85 19.00
N ASN A 527 -8.30 2.67 20.05
CA ASN A 527 -8.87 4.02 19.98
C ASN A 527 -7.77 5.06 20.30
N PRO A 528 -7.53 6.08 19.45
CA PRO A 528 -8.06 6.27 18.11
C PRO A 528 -7.39 5.37 17.05
N MET A 529 -8.15 4.99 16.03
CA MET A 529 -7.66 4.26 14.86
C MET A 529 -6.97 5.24 13.89
N LYS A 530 -5.64 5.34 13.98
CA LYS A 530 -4.81 6.25 13.17
C LYS A 530 -3.62 5.54 12.52
N LEU A 531 -3.42 5.81 11.24
CA LEU A 531 -2.31 5.34 10.42
C LEU A 531 -1.49 6.53 9.93
N PHE A 532 -0.18 6.53 10.19
CA PHE A 532 0.74 7.60 9.82
C PHE A 532 1.44 7.26 8.50
N GLN A 533 1.51 8.19 7.54
CA GLN A 533 2.20 7.96 6.25
C GLN A 533 3.62 7.41 6.45
N SER A 534 4.39 8.02 7.37
CA SER A 534 5.78 7.64 7.69
C SER A 534 5.96 6.23 8.29
N ARG A 535 4.87 5.55 8.64
CA ARG A 535 4.86 4.12 9.03
C ARG A 535 4.27 3.22 7.94
N VAL A 536 3.21 3.66 7.27
CA VAL A 536 2.65 3.00 6.07
C VAL A 536 3.72 2.80 5.00
N GLU A 537 4.60 3.78 4.80
CA GLU A 537 5.74 3.70 3.88
C GLU A 537 6.77 2.61 4.21
N LYS A 538 6.74 2.03 5.42
CA LYS A 538 7.60 0.94 5.87
C LYS A 538 6.96 -0.44 5.68
N PHE A 539 5.85 -0.55 4.96
CA PHE A 539 5.31 -1.83 4.51
C PHE A 539 6.25 -2.45 3.44
N PRO A 540 6.53 -3.77 3.46
CA PRO A 540 5.95 -4.82 4.30
C PRO A 540 6.73 -5.11 5.60
N LEU A 541 7.77 -4.33 5.96
CA LEU A 541 8.61 -4.58 7.14
C LEU A 541 7.82 -4.49 8.46
N THR A 542 6.80 -3.64 8.53
CA THR A 542 5.97 -3.45 9.75
C THR A 542 4.46 -3.39 9.44
N PRO A 543 3.82 -4.51 9.05
CA PRO A 543 2.43 -4.53 8.57
C PRO A 543 1.42 -3.98 9.57
N SER A 544 1.64 -4.20 10.86
CA SER A 544 0.79 -3.72 11.97
C SER A 544 0.75 -2.20 12.14
N TYR A 545 1.69 -1.44 11.55
CA TYR A 545 1.62 0.02 11.52
C TYR A 545 0.95 0.59 10.25
N ALA A 546 0.62 -0.29 9.30
CA ALA A 546 -0.12 0.02 8.07
C ALA A 546 -1.58 -0.50 8.11
N THR A 547 -1.95 -1.21 9.18
CA THR A 547 -3.25 -1.88 9.36
C THR A 547 -3.99 -1.30 10.56
N CYS A 548 -5.27 -0.96 10.41
CA CYS A 548 -6.22 -0.84 11.53
C CYS A 548 -7.19 -2.03 11.51
N SER A 549 -7.80 -2.35 12.66
CA SER A 549 -8.70 -3.51 12.75
C SER A 549 -9.85 -3.30 13.72
N VAL A 550 -10.99 -3.91 13.39
CA VAL A 550 -12.26 -3.83 14.10
C VAL A 550 -12.77 -5.25 14.32
N SER A 551 -13.13 -5.60 15.56
CA SER A 551 -13.77 -6.88 15.87
C SER A 551 -15.28 -6.74 15.70
N VAL A 552 -15.89 -7.71 15.02
CA VAL A 552 -17.32 -7.72 14.66
C VAL A 552 -17.94 -9.01 15.20
N TYR A 553 -18.98 -8.87 16.02
CA TYR A 553 -19.69 -9.97 16.67
C TYR A 553 -21.18 -9.93 16.34
N ALA A 554 -21.76 -11.09 16.08
CA ALA A 554 -23.19 -11.33 15.89
C ALA A 554 -23.70 -12.30 16.96
N GLU A 555 -24.70 -11.86 17.72
CA GLU A 555 -25.40 -12.68 18.71
C GLU A 555 -26.30 -13.70 17.99
N ILE A 556 -25.90 -14.97 18.03
CA ILE A 556 -26.54 -16.07 17.28
C ILE A 556 -28.00 -16.23 17.74
N GLY A 557 -28.95 -16.20 16.80
CA GLY A 557 -30.39 -16.30 17.06
C GLY A 557 -31.10 -14.97 17.36
N VAL A 558 -30.39 -13.97 17.88
CA VAL A 558 -30.90 -12.60 18.05
C VAL A 558 -30.73 -11.79 16.76
N THR A 559 -29.58 -11.94 16.11
CA THR A 559 -29.20 -11.19 14.90
C THR A 559 -30.05 -11.62 13.69
N LYS A 560 -30.90 -10.71 13.18
CA LYS A 560 -31.88 -11.01 12.09
C LYS A 560 -31.76 -10.13 10.84
N LYS A 561 -30.94 -9.08 10.87
CA LYS A 561 -30.65 -8.21 9.73
C LYS A 561 -29.14 -8.19 9.49
N PRO A 562 -28.67 -8.07 8.23
CA PRO A 562 -27.26 -7.80 7.96
C PRO A 562 -26.77 -6.56 8.70
N LEU A 563 -25.52 -6.61 9.14
CA LEU A 563 -24.76 -5.43 9.53
C LEU A 563 -24.44 -4.62 8.28
N HIS A 564 -24.64 -3.33 8.37
CA HIS A 564 -24.10 -2.33 7.46
C HIS A 564 -23.60 -1.18 8.33
N CYS A 565 -22.28 -1.11 8.55
CA CYS A 565 -21.66 -0.17 9.49
C CYS A 565 -20.63 0.72 8.78
N PRO A 566 -20.90 2.03 8.60
CA PRO A 566 -19.97 2.95 7.94
C PRO A 566 -18.77 3.30 8.82
N ILE A 567 -17.62 3.46 8.18
CA ILE A 567 -16.38 4.00 8.73
C ILE A 567 -15.94 5.17 7.85
N GLU A 568 -15.85 6.36 8.43
CA GLU A 568 -15.29 7.54 7.77
C GLU A 568 -13.76 7.51 7.80
N LEU A 569 -13.15 7.70 6.64
CA LEU A 569 -11.71 7.80 6.45
C LEU A 569 -11.32 9.28 6.26
N THR A 570 -10.70 9.85 7.28
CA THR A 570 -10.40 11.29 7.39
C THR A 570 -8.90 11.58 7.41
N GLY A 571 -8.50 12.79 7.04
CA GLY A 571 -7.08 13.13 6.84
C GLY A 571 -6.49 12.62 5.51
N ILE A 572 -7.36 12.20 4.58
CA ILE A 572 -7.02 11.77 3.22
C ILE A 572 -7.84 12.54 2.19
N ASP A 573 -7.31 12.62 0.97
CA ASP A 573 -7.91 13.29 -0.19
C ASP A 573 -8.04 12.31 -1.38
N PRO A 574 -9.26 12.07 -1.90
CA PRO A 574 -10.54 12.49 -1.35
C PRO A 574 -10.82 11.84 0.02
N PRO A 575 -11.73 12.40 0.84
CA PRO A 575 -12.30 11.70 1.98
C PRO A 575 -13.18 10.53 1.48
N ILE A 576 -13.17 9.42 2.21
CA ILE A 576 -13.81 8.16 1.79
C ILE A 576 -14.68 7.61 2.93
N ILE A 577 -15.76 6.91 2.61
CA ILE A 577 -16.55 6.12 3.56
C ILE A 577 -16.55 4.67 3.09
N ILE A 578 -15.99 3.79 3.92
CA ILE A 578 -16.01 2.33 3.72
C ILE A 578 -17.06 1.70 4.63
N TYR A 579 -17.47 0.46 4.32
CA TYR A 579 -18.53 -0.22 5.06
C TYR A 579 -18.06 -1.57 5.58
N ILE A 580 -18.40 -1.89 6.82
CA ILE A 580 -18.38 -3.26 7.33
C ILE A 580 -19.75 -3.87 7.05
N ASP A 581 -19.81 -4.74 6.05
CA ASP A 581 -21.01 -5.48 5.64
C ASP A 581 -20.93 -6.95 6.06
N ARG A 582 -21.90 -7.42 6.85
CA ARG A 582 -21.94 -8.81 7.35
C ARG A 582 -23.34 -9.38 7.41
N SER A 583 -23.56 -10.54 6.79
CA SER A 583 -24.79 -11.31 6.96
C SER A 583 -24.82 -12.01 8.34
N PRO A 584 -26.00 -12.19 8.97
CA PRO A 584 -26.11 -12.95 10.21
C PRO A 584 -25.63 -14.40 10.03
N PRO A 585 -25.02 -15.02 11.05
CA PRO A 585 -24.68 -16.44 10.99
C PRO A 585 -25.95 -17.28 10.90
N LEU A 586 -26.01 -18.18 9.91
CA LEU A 586 -27.11 -19.15 9.80
C LEU A 586 -27.12 -20.06 11.04
N LEU A 587 -28.30 -20.28 11.61
CA LEU A 587 -28.49 -21.32 12.62
C LEU A 587 -28.21 -22.68 12.00
N SER A 588 -27.16 -23.36 12.48
CA SER A 588 -26.86 -24.73 12.10
C SER A 588 -27.93 -25.67 12.65
N ILE A 589 -28.81 -26.15 11.78
CA ILE A 589 -29.81 -27.18 12.12
C ILE A 589 -29.07 -28.51 12.27
N SER A 590 -28.50 -28.74 13.45
CA SER A 590 -27.68 -29.91 13.78
C SER A 590 -28.04 -30.47 15.16
N GLN A 591 -29.33 -30.65 15.44
CA GLN A 591 -29.84 -31.32 16.64
C GLN A 591 -31.27 -31.88 16.44
N SER A 592 -31.43 -32.79 15.47
CA SER A 592 -32.70 -33.52 15.25
C SER A 592 -32.56 -34.79 14.40
N ILE A 593 -31.69 -35.70 14.84
CA ILE A 593 -31.83 -37.17 14.70
C ILE A 593 -31.42 -37.77 16.04
#